data_AF-A0A3M1EE05-F1
#
_entry.id   AF-A0A3M1EE05-F1
#
_cell.length_a   1.000
_cell.length_b   1.000
_cell.length_c   1.000
_cell.angle_alpha   90.00
_cell.angle_beta   90.00
_cell.angle_gamma   90.00
#
_symmetry.space_group_name_H-M   'P 1'
#
loop_
_entity.id
_entity.type
_entity.pdbx_description
1 polymer ?
#
loop_
_entity_poly.entity_id
_entity_poly.type
_entity_poly.pdbx_seq_one_letter_code
_entity_poly.pdbx_strand_id
1 'polypeptide(L)'
;MKKYWLFLLLLLFPASSGWAEDLIVDGEEVLLGGEATYDAVEIRNGGILRVAPYDGSEETGYLHLVADSILIDENSRIDAANAGYRGLSNSRGEGPGGGDGGSSSVDGGGGGGYGGKGGFGVLDGSSSPAASGGDPYGDPETMEIQMGSAGGAAGARDGDSGGRGGRGGGAVHLEARRITIAGTITANGENGGVFNNDGAGGGAGGGILIDTQAFEFTGTLTANGGNGGSVDDGGGGGGGGRIKIFYGSGTLDGEITAQGGHGDGNGANNDGEAGSIFIFADFDRDGVADDADNCPQVSN
;
A
#
# COMPACT_ATOMS: atom_id res chain seq x y z
N MET A 1 34.39 -7.61 -16.08
CA MET A 1 33.68 -7.60 -14.78
C MET A 1 32.39 -8.40 -14.96
N LYS A 2 32.32 -9.60 -14.38
CA LYS A 2 31.08 -10.40 -14.38
C LYS A 2 30.19 -9.84 -13.27
N LYS A 3 28.98 -9.38 -13.60
CA LYS A 3 27.95 -9.04 -12.62
C LYS A 3 26.74 -9.94 -12.85
N TYR A 4 26.21 -10.39 -11.74
CA TYR A 4 25.41 -11.59 -11.53
C TYR A 4 24.06 -11.53 -12.26
N TRP A 5 23.61 -12.69 -12.72
CA TRP A 5 22.27 -12.91 -13.23
C TRP A 5 21.35 -13.03 -12.01
N LEU A 6 20.35 -12.15 -11.92
CA LEU A 6 19.26 -12.24 -10.96
C LEU A 6 18.48 -13.54 -11.28
N PHE A 7 18.56 -14.54 -10.40
CA PHE A 7 17.69 -15.69 -10.47
C PHE A 7 16.31 -15.26 -9.97
N LEU A 8 15.39 -14.99 -10.91
CA LEU A 8 13.97 -14.85 -10.61
C LEU A 8 13.42 -16.26 -10.37
N LEU A 9 13.33 -16.66 -9.10
CA LEU A 9 12.70 -17.92 -8.71
C LEU A 9 11.20 -17.65 -8.47
N LEU A 10 10.39 -17.86 -9.51
CA LEU A 10 8.93 -17.90 -9.38
C LEU A 10 8.56 -19.28 -8.78
N LEU A 11 8.34 -19.34 -7.48
CA LEU A 11 7.90 -20.55 -6.79
C LEU A 11 6.38 -20.69 -6.96
N LEU A 12 5.96 -21.38 -8.02
CA LEU A 12 4.60 -21.92 -8.16
C LEU A 12 4.61 -23.34 -7.62
N PHE A 13 4.25 -23.53 -6.35
CA PHE A 13 4.07 -24.88 -5.79
C PHE A 13 2.62 -25.35 -5.99
N PRO A 14 2.40 -26.52 -6.60
CA PRO A 14 1.09 -27.15 -6.56
C PRO A 14 0.84 -27.65 -5.12
N ALA A 15 -0.32 -27.29 -4.56
CA ALA A 15 -0.78 -27.81 -3.28
C ALA A 15 -0.76 -29.35 -3.32
N SER A 16 0.18 -29.96 -2.58
CA SER A 16 0.24 -31.41 -2.39
C SER A 16 0.03 -31.71 -0.91
N SER A 17 -0.81 -32.69 -0.64
CA SER A 17 -1.30 -33.05 0.68
C SER A 17 -0.18 -33.60 1.57
N GLY A 18 0.30 -32.79 2.52
CA GLY A 18 1.10 -33.23 3.66
C GLY A 18 1.93 -32.12 4.29
N TRP A 19 1.35 -31.43 5.29
CA TRP A 19 1.91 -30.28 6.04
C TRP A 19 2.30 -29.10 5.14
N ALA A 20 1.96 -27.87 5.54
CA ALA A 20 2.38 -26.72 4.74
C ALA A 20 3.90 -26.57 4.92
N GLU A 21 4.65 -26.22 3.87
CA GLU A 21 6.09 -26.03 4.01
C GLU A 21 6.39 -24.73 4.79
N ASP A 22 7.61 -24.57 5.29
CA ASP A 22 8.07 -23.28 5.83
C ASP A 22 8.54 -22.38 4.67
N LEU A 23 8.20 -21.09 4.72
CA LEU A 23 8.82 -20.07 3.87
C LEU A 23 9.96 -19.38 4.63
N ILE A 24 11.19 -19.56 4.16
CA ILE A 24 12.37 -18.92 4.74
C ILE A 24 13.00 -18.00 3.69
N VAL A 25 13.00 -16.69 3.96
CA VAL A 25 13.64 -15.65 3.14
C VAL A 25 14.86 -15.13 3.91
N ASP A 26 16.05 -15.63 3.57
CA ASP A 26 17.28 -15.43 4.36
C ASP A 26 18.35 -14.66 3.57
N GLY A 27 18.39 -13.34 3.76
CA GLY A 27 19.34 -12.45 3.07
C GLY A 27 19.14 -12.35 1.54
N GLU A 28 17.99 -12.82 1.04
CA GLU A 28 17.63 -12.80 -0.37
C GLU A 28 16.30 -12.07 -0.63
N GLU A 29 15.99 -11.82 -1.89
CA GLU A 29 14.70 -11.27 -2.32
C GLU A 29 13.84 -12.36 -2.97
N VAL A 30 12.62 -12.51 -2.47
CA VAL A 30 11.60 -13.42 -3.01
C VAL A 30 10.40 -12.60 -3.47
N LEU A 31 9.87 -12.93 -4.65
CA LEU A 31 8.67 -12.29 -5.21
C LEU A 31 7.47 -13.21 -5.00
N LEU A 32 6.43 -12.74 -4.30
CA LEU A 32 5.17 -13.47 -4.10
C LEU A 32 3.96 -12.54 -4.33
N GLY A 33 2.84 -13.11 -4.72
CA GLY A 33 1.54 -12.46 -4.80
C GLY A 33 0.45 -13.50 -4.61
N GLY A 34 -0.78 -13.05 -4.40
CA GLY A 34 -1.89 -13.95 -4.14
C GLY A 34 -1.95 -14.43 -2.69
N GLU A 35 -2.78 -15.44 -2.47
CA GLU A 35 -2.88 -16.15 -1.19
C GLU A 35 -1.90 -17.33 -1.15
N ALA A 36 -1.18 -17.48 -0.04
CA ALA A 36 -0.27 -18.59 0.20
C ALA A 36 -0.32 -19.06 1.66
N THR A 37 -0.28 -20.38 1.87
CA THR A 37 -0.30 -21.01 3.19
C THR A 37 1.02 -21.71 3.48
N TYR A 38 1.59 -21.47 4.67
CA TYR A 38 2.84 -22.05 5.15
C TYR A 38 2.68 -22.54 6.59
N ASP A 39 3.57 -23.42 7.08
CA ASP A 39 3.59 -23.76 8.51
C ASP A 39 4.21 -22.58 9.28
N ALA A 40 5.40 -22.12 8.89
CA ALA A 40 6.01 -20.87 9.36
C ALA A 40 6.49 -19.98 8.20
N VAL A 41 6.51 -18.67 8.42
CA VAL A 41 7.17 -17.68 7.55
C VAL A 41 8.25 -16.97 8.35
N GLU A 42 9.50 -17.04 7.87
CA GLU A 42 10.65 -16.35 8.46
C GLU A 42 11.33 -15.46 7.41
N ILE A 43 11.33 -14.15 7.63
CA ILE A 43 12.09 -13.19 6.84
C ILE A 43 13.21 -12.65 7.72
N ARG A 44 14.47 -13.00 7.40
CA ARG A 44 15.62 -12.77 8.26
C ARG A 44 16.89 -12.36 7.51
N ASN A 45 17.85 -11.83 8.25
CA ASN A 45 19.18 -11.42 7.78
C ASN A 45 19.15 -10.46 6.59
N GLY A 46 18.18 -9.55 6.56
CA GLY A 46 18.00 -8.63 5.42
C GLY A 46 17.17 -9.21 4.29
N GLY A 47 16.40 -10.26 4.56
CA GLY A 47 15.47 -10.85 3.61
C GLY A 47 14.39 -9.85 3.17
N ILE A 48 13.99 -9.96 1.91
CA ILE A 48 12.99 -9.09 1.29
C ILE A 48 11.93 -9.97 0.65
N LEU A 49 10.71 -9.90 1.16
CA LEU A 49 9.55 -10.46 0.48
C LEU A 49 8.86 -9.35 -0.31
N ARG A 50 9.07 -9.31 -1.62
CA ARG A 50 8.47 -8.33 -2.51
C ARG A 50 7.10 -8.80 -2.97
N VAL A 51 6.09 -7.94 -2.84
CA VAL A 51 4.76 -8.22 -3.40
C VAL A 51 4.81 -8.04 -4.92
N ALA A 52 4.33 -9.04 -5.66
CA ALA A 52 4.23 -9.01 -7.11
C ALA A 52 3.37 -7.82 -7.54
N PRO A 53 3.90 -6.84 -8.31
CA PRO A 53 3.12 -5.65 -8.67
C PRO A 53 1.92 -5.99 -9.56
N TYR A 54 0.81 -5.28 -9.34
CA TYR A 54 -0.40 -5.43 -10.13
C TYR A 54 -0.11 -5.27 -11.63
N ASP A 55 -0.52 -6.28 -12.39
CA ASP A 55 -0.37 -6.36 -13.84
C ASP A 55 -1.70 -6.34 -14.60
N GLY A 56 -2.82 -6.17 -13.89
CA GLY A 56 -4.17 -6.26 -14.45
C GLY A 56 -4.89 -7.58 -14.12
N SER A 57 -4.21 -8.54 -13.48
CA SER A 57 -4.79 -9.79 -13.01
C SER A 57 -5.24 -9.73 -11.55
N GLU A 58 -6.19 -10.58 -11.18
CA GLU A 58 -6.66 -10.73 -9.79
C GLU A 58 -5.65 -11.46 -8.88
N GLU A 59 -4.47 -11.85 -9.37
CA GLU A 59 -3.45 -12.60 -8.62
C GLU A 59 -2.26 -11.72 -8.19
N THR A 60 -2.24 -10.44 -8.59
CA THR A 60 -1.10 -9.54 -8.37
C THR A 60 -1.49 -8.27 -7.63
N GLY A 61 -0.50 -7.63 -7.03
CA GLY A 61 -0.59 -6.39 -6.25
C GLY A 61 -1.09 -6.57 -4.82
N TYR A 62 -1.50 -7.79 -4.45
CA TYR A 62 -1.76 -8.17 -3.06
C TYR A 62 -0.98 -9.43 -2.68
N LEU A 63 -0.78 -9.60 -1.38
CA LEU A 63 -0.22 -10.78 -0.76
C LEU A 63 -1.03 -11.11 0.50
N HIS A 64 -1.57 -12.32 0.58
CA HIS A 64 -2.18 -12.87 1.80
C HIS A 64 -1.38 -14.09 2.25
N LEU A 65 -0.74 -13.98 3.42
CA LEU A 65 0.00 -15.08 4.02
C LEU A 65 -0.80 -15.66 5.19
N VAL A 66 -1.04 -16.97 5.14
CA VAL A 66 -1.64 -17.74 6.23
C VAL A 66 -0.59 -18.67 6.82
N ALA A 67 -0.30 -18.59 8.13
CA ALA A 67 0.68 -19.46 8.77
C ALA A 67 0.41 -19.74 10.26
N ASP A 68 1.11 -20.70 10.89
CA ASP A 68 1.10 -20.81 12.37
C ASP A 68 1.93 -19.68 13.01
N SER A 69 3.04 -19.30 12.36
CA SER A 69 3.87 -18.18 12.82
C SER A 69 4.51 -17.39 11.68
N ILE A 70 4.57 -16.07 11.85
CA ILE A 70 5.27 -15.14 10.96
C ILE A 70 6.29 -14.34 11.76
N LEU A 71 7.54 -14.33 11.31
CA LEU A 71 8.64 -13.56 11.89
C LEU A 71 9.27 -12.68 10.80
N ILE A 72 9.37 -11.38 11.08
CA ILE A 72 10.14 -10.41 10.28
C ILE A 72 11.19 -9.77 11.19
N ASP A 73 12.46 -10.12 11.00
CA ASP A 73 13.55 -9.56 11.83
C ASP A 73 13.81 -8.08 11.53
N GLU A 74 14.56 -7.42 12.41
CA GLU A 74 14.81 -5.97 12.39
C GLU A 74 15.36 -5.43 11.06
N ASN A 75 16.10 -6.24 10.31
CA ASN A 75 16.73 -5.80 9.05
C ASN A 75 15.95 -6.25 7.81
N SER A 76 14.87 -6.99 7.99
CA SER A 76 14.09 -7.62 6.92
C SER A 76 12.79 -6.86 6.64
N ARG A 77 12.18 -7.13 5.49
CA ARG A 77 10.92 -6.47 5.13
C ARG A 77 10.00 -7.24 4.21
N ILE A 78 8.71 -6.93 4.32
CA ILE A 78 7.73 -7.13 3.24
C ILE A 78 7.59 -5.80 2.49
N ASP A 79 7.81 -5.83 1.18
CA ASP A 79 7.86 -4.65 0.32
C ASP A 79 6.75 -4.71 -0.74
N ALA A 80 5.64 -4.02 -0.44
CA ALA A 80 4.49 -3.80 -1.30
C ALA A 80 4.41 -2.35 -1.79
N ALA A 81 5.49 -1.56 -1.66
CA ALA A 81 5.51 -0.21 -2.20
C ALA A 81 5.27 -0.26 -3.71
N ASN A 82 4.45 0.66 -4.23
CA ASN A 82 4.15 0.83 -5.66
C ASN A 82 3.72 -0.47 -6.38
N ALA A 83 3.17 -1.43 -5.64
CA ALA A 83 2.70 -2.73 -6.14
C ALA A 83 1.20 -2.73 -6.47
N GLY A 84 0.45 -1.69 -6.13
CA GLY A 84 -0.99 -1.57 -6.39
C GLY A 84 -1.32 -1.14 -7.81
N TYR A 85 -2.49 -0.53 -7.98
CA TYR A 85 -3.03 -0.15 -9.29
C TYR A 85 -2.06 0.71 -10.12
N ARG A 86 -2.12 0.59 -11.45
CA ARG A 86 -1.14 1.19 -12.35
C ARG A 86 -1.49 2.62 -12.72
N GLY A 87 -0.50 3.50 -12.72
CA GLY A 87 -0.58 4.75 -13.47
C GLY A 87 -0.53 4.47 -14.96
N LEU A 88 -1.42 5.10 -15.72
CA LEU A 88 -1.49 5.01 -17.18
C LEU A 88 -1.03 6.32 -17.80
N SER A 89 -0.41 6.28 -18.98
CA SER A 89 -0.10 7.50 -19.74
C SER A 89 -1.36 8.08 -20.37
N ASN A 90 -1.47 9.42 -20.42
CA ASN A 90 -2.58 10.14 -21.03
C ASN A 90 -4.00 9.72 -20.56
N SER A 91 -4.12 9.23 -19.33
CA SER A 91 -5.37 8.70 -18.79
C SER A 91 -5.49 8.96 -17.28
N ARG A 92 -6.71 8.79 -16.78
CA ARG A 92 -7.00 8.54 -15.36
C ARG A 92 -6.17 7.35 -14.86
N GLY A 93 -5.74 7.40 -13.61
CA GLY A 93 -5.11 6.28 -12.91
C GLY A 93 -6.07 5.09 -12.76
N GLU A 94 -5.54 3.86 -12.73
CA GLU A 94 -6.35 2.68 -12.42
C GLU A 94 -6.77 2.64 -10.94
N GLY A 95 -7.85 1.89 -10.68
CA GLY A 95 -8.40 1.62 -9.35
C GLY A 95 -9.68 2.41 -9.05
N PRO A 96 -10.47 2.00 -8.03
CA PRO A 96 -11.75 2.64 -7.71
C PRO A 96 -11.61 4.14 -7.37
N GLY A 97 -10.49 4.50 -6.76
CA GLY A 97 -10.10 5.87 -6.43
C GLY A 97 -9.00 6.40 -7.35
N GLY A 98 -8.95 6.02 -8.63
CA GLY A 98 -7.94 6.55 -9.55
C GLY A 98 -8.08 8.07 -9.72
N GLY A 99 -6.96 8.81 -9.66
CA GLY A 99 -6.96 10.26 -9.88
C GLY A 99 -7.17 10.63 -11.35
N ASP A 100 -7.86 11.74 -11.61
CA ASP A 100 -8.09 12.25 -12.98
C ASP A 100 -6.78 12.72 -13.62
N GLY A 101 -6.64 12.59 -14.94
CA GLY A 101 -5.41 12.98 -15.64
C GLY A 101 -5.44 12.74 -17.15
N GLY A 102 -4.38 13.14 -17.85
CA GLY A 102 -4.29 12.97 -19.30
C GLY A 102 -5.30 13.84 -20.05
N SER A 103 -6.04 13.25 -21.01
CA SER A 103 -6.96 14.03 -21.88
C SER A 103 -8.10 14.76 -21.16
N SER A 104 -8.38 14.41 -19.90
CA SER A 104 -9.36 15.11 -19.05
C SER A 104 -8.77 16.31 -18.29
N SER A 105 -7.44 16.41 -18.21
CA SER A 105 -6.72 17.50 -17.52
C SER A 105 -5.93 18.34 -18.52
N VAL A 106 -5.84 19.65 -18.26
CA VAL A 106 -4.98 20.54 -19.04
C VAL A 106 -3.53 20.36 -18.58
N ASP A 107 -3.29 20.44 -17.27
CA ASP A 107 -1.95 20.45 -16.66
C ASP A 107 -1.81 19.36 -15.58
N GLY A 108 -1.91 19.66 -14.28
CA GLY A 108 -1.68 18.70 -13.20
C GLY A 108 -2.63 17.50 -13.18
N GLY A 109 -2.10 16.31 -12.90
CA GLY A 109 -2.87 15.10 -12.60
C GLY A 109 -3.29 15.02 -11.13
N GLY A 110 -4.48 14.50 -10.85
CA GLY A 110 -4.97 14.28 -9.48
C GLY A 110 -4.32 13.06 -8.82
N GLY A 111 -4.15 13.09 -7.50
CA GLY A 111 -3.64 11.96 -6.73
C GLY A 111 -4.64 10.81 -6.62
N GLY A 112 -4.16 9.58 -6.44
CA GLY A 112 -5.03 8.42 -6.17
C GLY A 112 -5.59 8.44 -4.74
N GLY A 113 -6.74 7.80 -4.53
CA GLY A 113 -7.37 7.60 -3.20
C GLY A 113 -7.40 6.13 -2.76
N TYR A 114 -7.51 5.87 -1.46
CA TYR A 114 -7.95 4.58 -0.89
C TYR A 114 -8.45 4.72 0.56
N GLY A 115 -7.55 4.96 1.51
CA GLY A 115 -7.91 5.26 2.91
C GLY A 115 -8.20 6.75 3.12
N GLY A 116 -7.35 7.59 2.53
CA GLY A 116 -7.55 9.03 2.39
C GLY A 116 -7.91 9.38 0.95
N LYS A 117 -8.51 10.57 0.79
CA LYS A 117 -8.75 11.17 -0.52
C LYS A 117 -7.44 11.64 -1.15
N GLY A 118 -7.29 11.47 -2.46
CA GLY A 118 -6.20 12.08 -3.23
C GLY A 118 -6.39 13.59 -3.38
N GLY A 119 -5.28 14.33 -3.42
CA GLY A 119 -5.26 15.75 -3.72
C GLY A 119 -5.59 16.04 -5.20
N PHE A 120 -6.07 17.24 -5.50
CA PHE A 120 -6.33 17.67 -6.88
C PHE A 120 -5.04 18.09 -7.60
N GLY A 121 -4.96 17.87 -8.91
CA GLY A 121 -3.94 18.51 -9.74
C GLY A 121 -4.28 19.98 -9.98
N VAL A 122 -3.29 20.86 -10.13
CA VAL A 122 -3.51 22.30 -10.38
C VAL A 122 -3.18 22.72 -11.81
N LEU A 123 -3.74 23.87 -12.23
CA LEU A 123 -3.43 24.51 -13.51
C LEU A 123 -2.11 25.29 -13.44
N ASP A 124 -1.52 25.56 -14.61
CA ASP A 124 -0.27 26.33 -14.72
C ASP A 124 -0.36 27.70 -14.05
N GLY A 125 0.56 27.96 -13.12
CA GLY A 125 0.71 29.24 -12.42
C GLY A 125 -0.52 29.64 -11.59
N SER A 126 -1.37 28.68 -11.23
CA SER A 126 -2.68 28.91 -10.62
C SER A 126 -2.98 27.92 -9.50
N SER A 127 -3.73 28.36 -8.48
CA SER A 127 -4.25 27.49 -7.42
C SER A 127 -5.58 26.81 -7.79
N SER A 128 -6.02 26.97 -9.04
CA SER A 128 -7.29 26.41 -9.52
C SER A 128 -7.13 24.93 -9.88
N PRO A 129 -8.10 24.06 -9.53
CA PRO A 129 -8.01 22.63 -9.82
C PRO A 129 -8.09 22.34 -11.33
N ALA A 130 -7.16 21.53 -11.83
CA ALA A 130 -7.11 20.99 -13.19
C ALA A 130 -7.72 19.58 -13.28
N ALA A 131 -7.49 18.76 -12.25
CA ALA A 131 -7.92 17.37 -12.18
C ALA A 131 -8.35 17.01 -10.75
N SER A 132 -9.43 16.24 -10.62
CA SER A 132 -9.88 15.75 -9.33
C SER A 132 -8.93 14.66 -8.81
N GLY A 133 -8.64 14.70 -7.52
CA GLY A 133 -8.07 13.53 -6.83
C GLY A 133 -9.12 12.44 -6.64
N GLY A 134 -8.65 11.21 -6.45
CA GLY A 134 -9.50 10.05 -6.24
C GLY A 134 -10.15 10.01 -4.87
N ASP A 135 -11.43 9.59 -4.82
CA ASP A 135 -12.13 9.37 -3.56
C ASP A 135 -11.64 8.10 -2.84
N PRO A 136 -11.72 8.06 -1.49
CA PRO A 136 -11.41 6.85 -0.73
C PRO A 136 -12.45 5.75 -1.01
N TYR A 137 -12.06 4.49 -0.80
CA TYR A 137 -12.91 3.31 -0.96
C TYR A 137 -12.52 2.19 0.01
N GLY A 138 -13.29 1.10 -0.03
CA GLY A 138 -13.19 0.00 0.92
C GLY A 138 -13.90 0.33 2.23
N ASP A 139 -14.20 -0.71 3.00
CA ASP A 139 -14.91 -0.60 4.26
C ASP A 139 -13.93 -0.38 5.43
N PRO A 140 -14.05 0.72 6.22
CA PRO A 140 -13.23 0.91 7.41
C PRO A 140 -13.50 -0.10 8.54
N GLU A 141 -14.68 -0.71 8.59
CA GLU A 141 -15.20 -1.46 9.75
C GLU A 141 -15.08 -2.99 9.62
N THR A 142 -14.75 -3.52 8.44
CA THR A 142 -14.58 -4.97 8.22
C THR A 142 -13.11 -5.39 8.16
N MET A 143 -12.82 -6.70 8.13
CA MET A 143 -11.49 -7.25 7.85
C MET A 143 -11.10 -7.23 6.37
N GLU A 144 -11.74 -6.38 5.54
CA GLU A 144 -11.33 -6.22 4.15
C GLU A 144 -10.13 -5.27 4.03
N ILE A 145 -9.17 -5.64 3.18
CA ILE A 145 -8.02 -4.81 2.84
C ILE A 145 -7.77 -4.86 1.32
N GLN A 146 -7.42 -3.73 0.73
CA GLN A 146 -7.30 -3.57 -0.73
C GLN A 146 -6.07 -2.75 -1.09
N MET A 147 -5.65 -2.87 -2.35
CA MET A 147 -4.55 -2.07 -2.92
C MET A 147 -4.95 -0.60 -3.01
N GLY A 148 -3.97 0.30 -3.05
CA GLY A 148 -4.13 1.72 -3.32
C GLY A 148 -4.34 2.01 -4.81
N SER A 149 -5.16 3.01 -5.14
CA SER A 149 -5.35 3.47 -6.52
C SER A 149 -4.20 4.30 -7.04
N ALA A 150 -4.03 4.35 -8.36
CA ALA A 150 -2.99 5.14 -9.00
C ALA A 150 -3.36 6.62 -9.10
N GLY A 151 -2.34 7.48 -9.17
CA GLY A 151 -2.48 8.87 -9.57
C GLY A 151 -2.81 9.00 -11.06
N GLY A 152 -3.44 10.12 -11.41
CA GLY A 152 -3.71 10.50 -12.80
C GLY A 152 -2.44 10.90 -13.55
N ALA A 153 -2.44 10.67 -14.86
CA ALA A 153 -1.40 11.18 -15.74
C ALA A 153 -1.27 12.70 -15.67
N ALA A 154 -0.08 13.20 -15.99
CA ALA A 154 0.10 14.58 -16.41
C ALA A 154 -0.88 14.93 -17.54
N GLY A 155 -1.24 16.21 -17.61
CA GLY A 155 -2.14 16.79 -18.59
C GLY A 155 -1.70 16.52 -20.02
N ALA A 156 -2.68 16.43 -20.91
CA ALA A 156 -2.44 16.21 -22.33
C ALA A 156 -3.49 16.90 -23.20
N ARG A 157 -4.37 17.70 -22.60
CA ARG A 157 -5.52 18.28 -23.30
C ARG A 157 -5.15 19.46 -24.19
N ASP A 158 -4.03 20.11 -23.92
CA ASP A 158 -3.48 21.21 -24.71
C ASP A 158 -2.57 20.74 -25.87
N GLY A 159 -2.22 19.45 -25.92
CA GLY A 159 -1.44 18.82 -26.97
C GLY A 159 -0.15 18.15 -26.51
N ASP A 160 0.17 18.20 -25.21
CA ASP A 160 1.39 17.64 -24.66
C ASP A 160 1.32 16.12 -24.43
N SER A 161 2.50 15.49 -24.34
CA SER A 161 2.63 14.07 -24.05
C SER A 161 2.61 13.83 -22.54
N GLY A 162 1.42 13.57 -22.00
CA GLY A 162 1.21 13.28 -20.57
C GLY A 162 1.86 11.97 -20.14
N GLY A 163 2.82 12.05 -19.21
CA GLY A 163 3.40 10.87 -18.58
C GLY A 163 2.50 10.30 -17.48
N ARG A 164 2.76 9.04 -17.10
CA ARG A 164 1.89 8.31 -16.16
C ARG A 164 1.93 8.91 -14.75
N GLY A 165 0.81 8.79 -14.04
CA GLY A 165 0.77 9.00 -12.59
C GLY A 165 1.51 7.91 -11.82
N GLY A 166 1.70 8.15 -10.52
CA GLY A 166 2.30 7.19 -9.61
C GLY A 166 1.41 5.96 -9.40
N ARG A 167 2.00 4.77 -9.37
CA ARG A 167 1.31 3.53 -8.94
C ARG A 167 0.85 3.61 -7.49
N GLY A 168 -0.29 3.02 -7.19
CA GLY A 168 -0.70 2.84 -5.79
C GLY A 168 0.14 1.81 -5.05
N GLY A 169 0.08 1.80 -3.72
CA GLY A 169 0.67 0.75 -2.89
C GLY A 169 -0.10 -0.57 -2.98
N GLY A 170 0.59 -1.70 -2.80
CA GLY A 170 -0.05 -3.02 -2.78
C GLY A 170 -0.83 -3.28 -1.48
N ALA A 171 -1.41 -4.48 -1.37
CA ALA A 171 -2.06 -4.93 -0.14
C ALA A 171 -1.28 -6.09 0.49
N VAL A 172 -1.14 -6.07 1.82
CA VAL A 172 -0.54 -7.16 2.60
C VAL A 172 -1.54 -7.58 3.66
N HIS A 173 -1.91 -8.85 3.67
CA HIS A 173 -2.70 -9.48 4.73
C HIS A 173 -1.86 -10.59 5.37
N LEU A 174 -1.55 -10.46 6.66
CA LEU A 174 -0.87 -11.48 7.44
C LEU A 174 -1.85 -12.09 8.43
N GLU A 175 -2.11 -13.37 8.30
CA GLU A 175 -2.98 -14.15 9.18
C GLU A 175 -2.14 -15.26 9.82
N ALA A 176 -1.92 -15.18 11.13
CA ALA A 176 -1.22 -16.25 11.84
C ALA A 176 -1.56 -16.35 13.31
N ARG A 177 -1.26 -17.49 13.94
CA ARG A 177 -1.42 -17.61 15.39
C ARG A 177 -0.43 -16.72 16.15
N ARG A 178 0.79 -16.54 15.63
CA ARG A 178 1.80 -15.64 16.19
C ARG A 178 2.44 -14.81 15.09
N ILE A 179 2.52 -13.50 15.31
CA ILE A 179 3.22 -12.59 14.43
C ILE A 179 4.22 -11.77 15.25
N THR A 180 5.47 -11.75 14.79
CA THR A 180 6.52 -10.88 15.34
C THR A 180 7.12 -10.04 14.22
N ILE A 181 7.01 -8.71 14.35
CA ILE A 181 7.53 -7.76 13.36
C ILE A 181 8.46 -6.79 14.08
N ALA A 182 9.76 -7.05 13.93
CA ALA A 182 10.81 -6.09 14.26
C ALA A 182 11.28 -5.30 13.03
N GLY A 183 11.07 -5.85 11.82
CA GLY A 183 11.41 -5.22 10.55
C GLY A 183 10.33 -4.28 10.01
N THR A 184 10.28 -4.15 8.68
CA THR A 184 9.36 -3.22 8.00
C THR A 184 8.32 -3.93 7.15
N ILE A 185 7.08 -3.44 7.14
CA ILE A 185 6.10 -3.71 6.08
C ILE A 185 5.74 -2.37 5.44
N THR A 186 5.93 -2.25 4.13
CA THR A 186 5.61 -1.03 3.38
C THR A 186 4.63 -1.30 2.25
N ALA A 187 3.61 -0.46 2.16
CA ALA A 187 2.61 -0.41 1.10
C ALA A 187 2.46 1.05 0.60
N ASN A 188 3.57 1.78 0.49
CA ASN A 188 3.54 3.19 0.09
C ASN A 188 3.18 3.36 -1.40
N GLY A 189 2.51 4.45 -1.74
CA GLY A 189 2.29 4.86 -3.14
C GLY A 189 3.56 5.40 -3.80
N GLU A 190 3.63 5.28 -5.12
CA GLU A 190 4.69 5.89 -5.94
C GLU A 190 4.45 7.40 -6.07
N ASN A 191 5.52 8.19 -6.04
CA ASN A 191 5.42 9.62 -6.38
C ASN A 191 5.05 9.81 -7.85
N GLY A 192 4.31 10.87 -8.15
CA GLY A 192 4.05 11.32 -9.50
C GLY A 192 5.32 11.80 -10.20
N GLY A 193 5.43 11.52 -11.50
CA GLY A 193 6.51 12.04 -12.34
C GLY A 193 6.23 13.45 -12.87
N VAL A 194 7.26 14.07 -13.43
CA VAL A 194 7.18 15.37 -14.12
C VAL A 194 7.43 15.14 -15.62
N PHE A 195 6.59 15.71 -16.48
CA PHE A 195 6.67 15.53 -17.93
C PHE A 195 6.41 16.85 -18.65
N ASN A 196 7.41 17.38 -19.36
CA ASN A 196 7.32 18.63 -20.13
C ASN A 196 6.74 19.84 -19.37
N ASN A 197 6.92 19.88 -18.04
CA ASN A 197 6.42 20.89 -17.07
C ASN A 197 5.09 20.54 -16.38
N ASP A 198 4.47 19.41 -16.71
CA ASP A 198 3.28 18.95 -15.99
C ASP A 198 3.61 17.92 -14.90
N GLY A 199 3.05 18.13 -13.72
CA GLY A 199 3.09 17.19 -12.61
C GLY A 199 2.00 16.13 -12.70
N ALA A 200 2.37 14.85 -12.75
CA ALA A 200 1.44 13.75 -12.61
C ALA A 200 1.06 13.54 -11.12
N GLY A 201 -0.11 12.94 -10.87
CA GLY A 201 -0.57 12.69 -9.49
C GLY A 201 0.22 11.58 -8.80
N GLY A 202 0.37 11.70 -7.48
CA GLY A 202 0.92 10.64 -6.63
C GLY A 202 -0.05 9.47 -6.46
N GLY A 203 0.49 8.25 -6.36
CA GLY A 203 -0.31 7.05 -6.06
C GLY A 203 -0.76 7.00 -4.60
N ALA A 204 -1.93 6.43 -4.34
CA ALA A 204 -2.41 6.24 -2.97
C ALA A 204 -1.55 5.21 -2.21
N GLY A 205 -1.47 5.35 -0.90
CA GLY A 205 -1.03 4.27 -0.02
C GLY A 205 -1.94 3.04 -0.16
N GLY A 206 -1.36 1.87 0.02
CA GLY A 206 -2.03 0.58 -0.06
C GLY A 206 -2.62 0.12 1.26
N GLY A 207 -2.74 -1.19 1.41
CA GLY A 207 -3.40 -1.81 2.55
C GLY A 207 -2.46 -2.71 3.34
N ILE A 208 -2.51 -2.64 4.67
CA ILE A 208 -1.84 -3.59 5.57
C ILE A 208 -2.88 -4.09 6.56
N LEU A 209 -3.10 -5.40 6.61
CA LEU A 209 -3.96 -6.07 7.56
C LEU A 209 -3.14 -7.12 8.32
N ILE A 210 -3.13 -7.00 9.64
CA ILE A 210 -2.53 -7.98 10.55
C ILE A 210 -3.66 -8.62 11.34
N ASP A 211 -3.78 -9.94 11.25
CA ASP A 211 -4.71 -10.77 12.02
C ASP A 211 -3.91 -11.84 12.78
N THR A 212 -3.91 -11.75 14.12
CA THR A 212 -3.14 -12.67 14.95
C THR A 212 -3.64 -12.84 16.38
N GLN A 213 -3.27 -13.93 17.04
CA GLN A 213 -3.58 -14.12 18.47
C GLN A 213 -2.54 -13.48 19.38
N ALA A 214 -1.28 -13.53 18.96
CA ALA A 214 -0.14 -13.04 19.73
C ALA A 214 0.74 -12.20 18.81
N PHE A 215 0.82 -10.91 19.13
CA PHE A 215 1.49 -9.91 18.32
C PHE A 215 2.61 -9.23 19.09
N GLU A 216 3.84 -9.36 18.61
CA GLU A 216 4.98 -8.59 19.12
C GLU A 216 5.46 -7.65 18.01
N PHE A 217 5.28 -6.36 18.20
CA PHE A 217 5.56 -5.34 17.19
C PHE A 217 6.47 -4.25 17.74
N THR A 218 7.69 -4.17 17.20
CA THR A 218 8.65 -3.09 17.46
C THR A 218 9.17 -2.45 16.18
N GLY A 219 8.68 -2.91 15.03
CA GLY A 219 9.13 -2.51 13.70
C GLY A 219 8.39 -1.30 13.14
N THR A 220 8.18 -1.31 11.82
CA THR A 220 7.50 -0.21 11.11
C THR A 220 6.46 -0.72 10.12
N LEU A 221 5.27 -0.11 10.14
CA LEU A 221 4.23 -0.30 9.12
C LEU A 221 3.97 1.04 8.42
N THR A 222 4.11 1.09 7.10
CA THR A 222 3.85 2.33 6.33
C THR A 222 2.93 2.08 5.16
N ALA A 223 1.86 2.86 5.04
CA ALA A 223 0.96 2.91 3.90
C ALA A 223 0.73 4.37 3.48
N ASN A 224 1.82 5.12 3.30
CA ASN A 224 1.77 6.54 2.95
C ASN A 224 1.47 6.74 1.46
N GLY A 225 0.73 7.80 1.13
CA GLY A 225 0.55 8.24 -0.24
C GLY A 225 1.84 8.80 -0.84
N GLY A 226 1.99 8.66 -2.15
CA GLY A 226 3.09 9.26 -2.90
C GLY A 226 2.86 10.75 -3.12
N ASN A 227 3.93 11.53 -3.19
CA ASN A 227 3.85 12.95 -3.52
C ASN A 227 3.44 13.14 -4.99
N GLY A 228 2.79 14.26 -5.30
CA GLY A 228 2.58 14.69 -6.68
C GLY A 228 3.91 15.06 -7.35
N GLY A 229 3.93 15.05 -8.69
CA GLY A 229 5.04 15.60 -9.47
C GLY A 229 5.18 17.10 -9.18
N SER A 230 6.41 17.54 -8.90
CA SER A 230 6.72 18.89 -8.42
C SER A 230 7.60 19.64 -9.44
N VAL A 231 7.00 20.64 -10.08
CA VAL A 231 7.62 21.67 -10.95
C VAL A 231 6.87 22.99 -10.70
N ASP A 232 7.07 24.01 -11.55
CA ASP A 232 6.29 25.27 -11.47
C ASP A 232 4.78 25.00 -11.37
N ASP A 233 4.29 23.79 -11.73
CA ASP A 233 2.91 23.31 -11.64
C ASP A 233 2.82 21.87 -11.04
N GLY A 234 1.80 21.62 -10.22
CA GLY A 234 1.79 20.44 -9.34
C GLY A 234 0.75 19.37 -9.63
N GLY A 235 1.21 18.12 -9.60
CA GLY A 235 0.34 16.98 -9.38
C GLY A 235 -0.22 16.98 -7.96
N GLY A 236 -1.42 16.42 -7.79
CA GLY A 236 -2.01 16.19 -6.47
C GLY A 236 -1.31 15.07 -5.71
N GLY A 237 -1.15 15.23 -4.40
CA GLY A 237 -0.61 14.18 -3.53
C GLY A 237 -1.56 12.98 -3.44
N GLY A 238 -1.02 11.76 -3.37
CA GLY A 238 -1.81 10.55 -3.17
C GLY A 238 -2.36 10.47 -1.75
N GLY A 239 -3.59 9.97 -1.59
CA GLY A 239 -4.17 9.74 -0.26
C GLY A 239 -3.43 8.65 0.52
N GLY A 240 -3.43 8.75 1.84
CA GLY A 240 -2.92 7.70 2.71
C GLY A 240 -3.71 6.39 2.55
N GLY A 241 -3.05 5.27 2.87
CA GLY A 241 -3.62 3.92 2.79
C GLY A 241 -4.41 3.51 4.03
N ARG A 242 -4.61 2.21 4.19
CA ARG A 242 -5.28 1.67 5.38
C ARG A 242 -4.37 0.67 6.09
N ILE A 243 -4.25 0.81 7.41
CA ILE A 243 -3.56 -0.15 8.26
C ILE A 243 -4.57 -0.64 9.30
N LYS A 244 -4.77 -1.96 9.37
CA LYS A 244 -5.69 -2.63 10.29
C LYS A 244 -4.92 -3.69 11.07
N ILE A 245 -5.06 -3.69 12.39
CA ILE A 245 -4.42 -4.67 13.28
C ILE A 245 -5.49 -5.24 14.20
N PHE A 246 -5.76 -6.52 14.03
CA PHE A 246 -6.60 -7.33 14.90
C PHE A 246 -5.68 -8.28 15.65
N TYR A 247 -5.63 -8.16 16.98
CA TYR A 247 -4.74 -8.97 17.79
C TYR A 247 -5.36 -9.40 19.12
N GLY A 248 -5.06 -10.61 19.59
CA GLY A 248 -5.54 -11.06 20.91
C GLY A 248 -4.69 -10.53 22.08
N SER A 249 -3.37 -10.65 22.00
CA SER A 249 -2.45 -10.27 23.08
C SER A 249 -1.06 -9.90 22.55
N GLY A 250 -0.29 -9.16 23.35
CA GLY A 250 1.12 -8.84 23.05
C GLY A 250 1.46 -7.35 23.17
N THR A 251 2.54 -6.93 22.52
CA THR A 251 3.12 -5.59 22.64
C THR A 251 3.14 -4.86 21.30
N LEU A 252 2.68 -3.61 21.28
CA LEU A 252 2.70 -2.73 20.11
C LEU A 252 3.52 -1.47 20.44
N ASP A 253 4.83 -1.53 20.20
CA ASP A 253 5.82 -0.48 20.48
C ASP A 253 6.56 -0.03 19.21
N GLY A 254 5.97 -0.23 18.03
CA GLY A 254 6.52 0.17 16.73
C GLY A 254 5.88 1.43 16.12
N GLU A 255 6.35 1.80 14.93
CA GLU A 255 5.91 2.99 14.19
C GLU A 255 4.86 2.63 13.12
N ILE A 256 3.74 3.37 13.08
CA ILE A 256 2.66 3.13 12.12
C ILE A 256 2.29 4.44 11.43
N THR A 257 2.35 4.48 10.09
CA THR A 257 2.03 5.68 9.30
C THR A 257 1.16 5.39 8.10
N ALA A 258 0.13 6.21 7.90
CA ALA A 258 -0.75 6.23 6.72
C ALA A 258 -1.06 7.67 6.31
N GLN A 259 -0.02 8.50 6.14
CA GLN A 259 -0.13 9.90 5.76
C GLN A 259 -0.43 10.04 4.27
N GLY A 260 -1.09 11.13 3.90
CA GLY A 260 -1.17 11.53 2.49
C GLY A 260 0.17 12.06 1.99
N GLY A 261 0.39 11.98 0.69
CA GLY A 261 1.54 12.57 0.02
C GLY A 261 1.37 14.08 -0.18
N HIS A 262 2.48 14.79 -0.31
CA HIS A 262 2.49 16.22 -0.58
C HIS A 262 2.07 16.50 -2.04
N GLY A 263 1.24 17.52 -2.26
CA GLY A 263 0.98 18.09 -3.58
C GLY A 263 1.76 19.40 -3.78
N ASP A 264 2.02 19.77 -5.04
CA ASP A 264 2.84 20.97 -5.36
C ASP A 264 2.01 22.13 -5.92
N GLY A 265 1.03 22.61 -5.16
CA GLY A 265 -0.06 23.41 -5.69
C GLY A 265 0.17 24.92 -5.91
N ASN A 266 1.38 25.45 -6.11
CA ASN A 266 1.58 26.92 -6.24
C ASN A 266 0.96 27.73 -5.07
N GLY A 267 1.03 27.19 -3.85
CA GLY A 267 0.37 27.75 -2.65
C GLY A 267 -1.07 27.25 -2.40
N ALA A 268 -1.62 26.39 -3.26
CA ALA A 268 -2.82 25.61 -2.99
C ALA A 268 -2.50 24.45 -2.04
N ASN A 269 -3.48 24.09 -1.20
CA ASN A 269 -3.43 22.85 -0.42
C ASN A 269 -3.98 21.72 -1.27
N ASN A 270 -3.09 20.98 -1.94
CA ASN A 270 -3.41 19.82 -2.77
C ASN A 270 -2.68 18.55 -2.30
N ASP A 271 -2.36 18.50 -1.01
CA ASP A 271 -1.89 17.28 -0.35
C ASP A 271 -3.00 16.22 -0.38
N GLY A 272 -2.59 14.95 -0.40
CA GLY A 272 -3.50 13.86 -0.12
C GLY A 272 -3.94 13.90 1.35
N GLU A 273 -5.17 13.48 1.61
CA GLU A 273 -5.63 13.30 2.98
C GLU A 273 -4.96 12.08 3.62
N ALA A 274 -4.76 12.13 4.93
CA ALA A 274 -4.33 10.96 5.67
C ALA A 274 -5.36 9.82 5.53
N GLY A 275 -4.85 8.59 5.53
CA GLY A 275 -5.65 7.38 5.57
C GLY A 275 -6.05 6.99 6.98
N SER A 276 -6.36 5.71 7.17
CA SER A 276 -6.88 5.20 8.44
C SER A 276 -5.94 4.19 9.07
N ILE A 277 -5.74 4.30 10.39
CA ILE A 277 -5.09 3.29 11.21
C ILE A 277 -6.14 2.78 12.21
N PHE A 278 -6.43 1.50 12.16
CA PHE A 278 -7.37 0.82 13.05
C PHE A 278 -6.63 -0.27 13.81
N ILE A 279 -6.69 -0.23 15.13
CA ILE A 279 -6.04 -1.19 16.02
C ILE A 279 -7.10 -1.66 16.99
N PHE A 280 -7.34 -2.96 17.01
CA PHE A 280 -8.38 -3.58 17.81
C PHE A 280 -7.87 -4.85 18.47
N ALA A 281 -8.15 -4.95 19.77
CA ALA A 281 -7.86 -6.14 20.54
C ALA A 281 -9.06 -7.09 20.39
N ASP A 282 -8.92 -8.08 19.52
CA ASP A 282 -9.97 -9.06 19.19
C ASP A 282 -9.69 -10.34 19.99
N PHE A 283 -10.39 -10.51 21.11
CA PHE A 283 -10.12 -11.61 22.03
C PHE A 283 -10.86 -12.90 21.63
N ASP A 284 -11.99 -12.78 20.92
CA ASP A 284 -12.85 -13.93 20.58
C ASP A 284 -12.78 -14.36 19.10
N ARG A 285 -12.16 -13.53 18.24
CA ARG A 285 -11.85 -13.77 16.83
C ARG A 285 -13.05 -13.86 15.91
N ASP A 286 -14.06 -13.05 16.16
CA ASP A 286 -15.15 -12.91 15.21
C ASP A 286 -14.89 -11.82 14.14
N GLY A 287 -13.81 -11.05 14.28
CA GLY A 287 -13.42 -10.00 13.33
C GLY A 287 -14.33 -8.77 13.36
N VAL A 288 -15.15 -8.64 14.41
CA VAL A 288 -16.08 -7.55 14.65
C VAL A 288 -15.66 -6.85 15.94
N ALA A 289 -15.66 -5.52 15.95
CA ALA A 289 -15.43 -4.79 17.19
C ALA A 289 -16.71 -4.74 18.04
N ASP A 290 -16.89 -5.67 18.99
CA ASP A 290 -18.10 -5.72 19.82
C ASP A 290 -17.84 -5.75 21.35
N ASP A 291 -18.92 -5.79 22.15
CA ASP A 291 -18.84 -5.73 23.63
C ASP A 291 -18.26 -7.03 24.26
N ALA A 292 -18.19 -8.14 23.53
CA ALA A 292 -17.58 -9.39 23.97
C ALA A 292 -16.04 -9.28 24.02
N ASP A 293 -15.45 -8.44 23.18
CA ASP A 293 -14.00 -8.16 23.13
C ASP A 293 -13.49 -7.28 24.29
N ASN A 294 -14.38 -6.55 24.96
CA ASN A 294 -14.02 -5.57 26.00
C ASN A 294 -14.12 -6.11 27.44
N CYS A 295 -14.33 -7.41 27.66
CA CYS A 295 -14.52 -7.92 29.01
C CYS A 295 -13.23 -8.51 29.61
N PRO A 296 -12.51 -7.82 30.53
CA PRO A 296 -11.76 -8.56 31.52
C PRO A 296 -12.80 -9.39 32.26
N GLN A 297 -12.78 -10.72 32.07
CA GLN A 297 -13.63 -11.63 32.83
C GLN A 297 -13.43 -11.32 34.31
N VAL A 298 -14.34 -10.53 34.88
CA VAL A 298 -14.31 -10.16 36.29
C VAL A 298 -14.66 -11.44 37.03
N SER A 299 -13.63 -12.10 37.55
CA SER A 299 -13.79 -13.27 38.40
C SER A 299 -14.59 -12.87 39.63
N ASN A 300 -15.77 -13.46 39.81
CA ASN A 300 -16.37 -13.70 41.13
C ASN A 300 -16.05 -15.13 41.57
#